data_AF-A0A969G7Z0-F1
#
_entry.id   AF-A0A969G7Z0-F1
#
_cell.length_a   1.000
_cell.length_b   1.000
_cell.length_c   1.000
_cell.angle_alpha   90.00
_cell.angle_beta   90.00
_cell.angle_gamma   90.00
#
_symmetry.space_group_name_H-M   'P 1'
#
loop_
_entity.id
_entity.type
_entity.pdbx_description
1 polymer ?
#
loop_
_entity_poly.entity_id
_entity_poly.type
_entity_poly.pdbx_seq_one_letter_code
_entity_poly.pdbx_strand_id
1 'polypeptide(L)'
;MISGVILVVLVLLFFLGIRNATFVGIAIPLSMLMGIMILDLMGIVLNLMVLFSLILALGLLVDNGIVVVENIYRYMQEGYSSVEAAKKGTGEVAVAIIASTATTLAAFLPLAFWPGIIGSFMFALPFTLIIVLTSSLVVALVFNPIFIRKVYENR
;
A
#
# COMPACT_ATOMS: atom_id res chain seq x y z
N MET A 1 7.78 19.65 7.67
CA MET A 1 6.97 18.81 6.74
C MET A 1 7.52 18.84 5.31
N ILE A 2 7.78 20.00 4.70
CA ILE A 2 8.30 20.12 3.32
C ILE A 2 9.65 19.40 3.12
N SER A 3 10.57 19.50 4.09
CA SER A 3 11.87 18.80 4.05
C SER A 3 11.75 17.27 4.04
N GLY A 4 10.76 16.70 4.73
CA GLY A 4 10.56 15.24 4.78
C GLY A 4 10.07 14.69 3.45
N VAL A 5 9.12 15.39 2.81
CA VAL A 5 8.62 15.02 1.47
C VAL A 5 9.73 15.11 0.42
N ILE A 6 10.57 16.15 0.49
CA ILE A 6 11.72 16.30 -0.42
C ILE A 6 12.72 15.14 -0.26
N LEU A 7 13.03 14.74 0.98
CA LEU A 7 13.97 13.68 1.24
C LEU A 7 13.47 12.32 0.72
N VAL A 8 12.19 11.99 0.96
CA VAL A 8 11.58 10.75 0.47
C VAL A 8 11.57 10.71 -1.06
N VAL A 9 11.19 11.81 -1.71
CA VAL A 9 11.18 11.89 -3.19
C VAL A 9 12.59 11.72 -3.78
N LEU A 10 13.61 12.31 -3.16
CA LEU A 10 15.00 12.25 -3.63
C LEU A 10 15.60 10.85 -3.46
N VAL A 11 15.34 10.18 -2.33
CA VAL A 11 15.76 8.79 -2.09
C VAL A 11 15.07 7.83 -3.06
N LEU A 12 13.76 7.98 -3.28
CA LEU A 12 13.02 7.17 -4.25
C LEU A 12 13.55 7.38 -5.68
N LEU A 13 13.87 8.62 -6.06
CA LEU A 13 14.46 8.94 -7.37
C LEU A 13 15.82 8.26 -7.59
N PHE A 14 16.65 8.20 -6.54
CA PHE A 14 18.00 7.65 -6.63
C PHE A 14 18.01 6.12 -6.71
N PHE A 15 17.06 5.44 -6.05
CA PHE A 15 17.01 3.96 -6.01
C PHE A 15 16.13 3.33 -7.12
N LEU A 16 15.06 3.98 -7.57
CA LEU A 16 14.07 3.36 -8.48
C LEU A 16 14.15 3.88 -9.95
N GLY A 17 14.86 4.98 -10.20
CA GLY A 17 14.86 5.66 -11.50
C GLY A 17 13.58 6.49 -11.76
N ILE A 18 13.68 7.51 -12.63
CA ILE A 18 12.64 8.55 -12.87
C ILE A 18 11.25 7.97 -13.19
N ARG A 19 11.18 6.84 -13.91
CA ARG A 19 9.91 6.27 -14.37
C ARG A 19 9.13 5.55 -13.27
N ASN A 20 9.81 4.75 -12.44
CA ASN A 20 9.17 4.01 -11.36
C ASN A 20 8.82 4.92 -10.17
N ALA A 21 9.67 5.90 -9.86
CA ALA A 21 9.43 6.88 -8.80
C ALA A 21 8.17 7.74 -9.06
N THR A 22 7.86 8.07 -10.32
CA THR A 22 6.68 8.88 -10.67
C THR A 22 5.38 8.08 -10.48
N PHE A 23 5.38 6.79 -10.81
CA PHE A 23 4.22 5.91 -10.58
C PHE A 23 3.95 5.70 -9.09
N VAL A 24 5.01 5.46 -8.31
CA VAL A 24 4.91 5.28 -6.86
C VAL A 24 4.44 6.58 -6.19
N GLY A 25 4.95 7.74 -6.62
CA GLY A 25 4.55 9.05 -6.09
C GLY A 25 3.06 9.39 -6.27
N ILE A 26 2.39 8.83 -7.29
CA ILE A 26 0.94 9.00 -7.50
C ILE A 26 0.14 7.88 -6.80
N ALA A 27 0.66 6.66 -6.74
CA ALA A 27 0.00 5.53 -6.11
C ALA A 27 -0.16 5.70 -4.59
N ILE A 28 0.82 6.33 -3.91
CA ILE A 28 0.82 6.49 -2.46
C ILE A 28 -0.32 7.40 -1.97
N PRO A 29 -0.48 8.65 -2.46
CA PRO A 29 -1.60 9.51 -2.06
C PRO A 29 -2.96 8.89 -2.37
N LEU A 30 -3.09 8.24 -3.53
CA LEU A 30 -4.35 7.64 -3.97
C LEU A 30 -4.80 6.51 -3.02
N SER A 31 -3.86 5.66 -2.61
CA SER A 31 -4.13 4.53 -1.73
C SER A 31 -4.43 5.00 -0.29
N MET A 32 -3.77 6.06 0.18
CA MET A 32 -4.12 6.68 1.47
C MET A 32 -5.53 7.29 1.46
N LEU A 33 -5.89 7.98 0.38
CA LEU A 33 -7.19 8.60 0.24
C LEU A 33 -8.30 7.55 0.24
N MET A 34 -8.11 6.44 -0.49
CA MET A 34 -8.98 5.26 -0.44
C MET A 34 -9.10 4.65 0.96
N GLY A 35 -7.98 4.52 1.68
CA GLY A 35 -7.96 4.01 3.06
C GLY A 35 -8.80 4.88 4.02
N ILE A 36 -8.61 6.20 3.96
CA ILE A 36 -9.38 7.16 4.78
C ILE A 36 -10.87 7.12 4.39
N MET A 37 -11.18 7.05 3.09
CA MET A 37 -12.56 7.01 2.61
C MET A 37 -13.32 5.76 3.11
N ILE A 38 -12.64 4.61 3.17
CA ILE A 38 -13.24 3.38 3.70
C ILE A 38 -13.44 3.46 5.21
N LEU A 39 -12.49 4.03 5.95
CA LEU A 39 -12.66 4.26 7.39
C LEU A 39 -13.85 5.18 7.68
N ASP A 40 -14.02 6.23 6.87
CA ASP A 40 -15.15 7.17 6.96
C ASP A 40 -16.49 6.47 6.64
N LEU A 41 -16.53 5.63 5.60
CA LEU A 41 -17.70 4.82 5.26
C LEU A 41 -18.09 3.82 6.38
N MET A 42 -17.12 3.33 7.15
CA MET A 42 -17.35 2.45 8.30
C MET A 42 -17.71 3.21 9.59
N GLY A 43 -17.80 4.54 9.53
CA GLY A 43 -18.12 5.40 10.69
C GLY A 43 -17.00 5.48 11.72
N ILE A 44 -15.76 5.16 11.34
CA ILE A 44 -14.61 5.20 12.25
C ILE A 44 -14.07 6.63 12.32
N VAL A 45 -14.19 7.23 13.50
CA VAL A 45 -13.73 8.61 13.73
C VAL A 45 -12.21 8.68 13.67
N LEU A 46 -11.68 9.67 12.95
CA LEU A 46 -10.25 10.00 12.94
C LEU A 46 -9.80 10.49 14.31
N ASN A 47 -9.29 9.58 15.13
CA ASN A 47 -8.66 9.88 16.41
C ASN A 47 -7.13 9.71 16.34
N LEU A 48 -6.41 10.10 17.39
CA LEU A 48 -4.95 10.03 17.43
C LEU A 48 -4.42 8.59 17.20
N MET A 49 -5.16 7.58 17.66
CA MET A 49 -4.83 6.17 17.44
C MET A 49 -4.97 5.76 15.97
N VAL A 50 -6.06 6.14 15.31
CA VAL A 50 -6.29 5.91 13.88
C VAL A 50 -5.24 6.61 13.04
N LEU A 51 -4.89 7.86 13.38
CA LEU A 51 -3.82 8.59 12.70
C LEU A 51 -2.46 7.87 12.85
N PHE A 52 -2.16 7.34 14.03
CA PHE A 52 -0.96 6.54 14.26
C PHE A 52 -0.98 5.25 13.43
N SER A 53 -2.11 4.54 13.37
CA SER A 53 -2.29 3.38 12.50
C SER A 53 -2.10 3.71 11.03
N LEU A 54 -2.60 4.85 10.56
CA LEU A 54 -2.45 5.30 9.18
C LEU A 54 -0.98 5.59 8.83
N ILE A 55 -0.22 6.19 9.75
CA ILE A 55 1.21 6.42 9.58
C ILE A 55 1.98 5.10 9.50
N LEU A 56 1.65 4.12 10.36
CA LEU A 56 2.24 2.78 10.28
C LEU A 56 1.85 2.05 8.99
N ALA A 57 0.58 2.12 8.59
CA ALA A 57 0.08 1.52 7.37
C ALA A 57 0.72 2.11 6.12
N LEU A 58 1.10 3.40 6.14
CA LEU A 58 1.70 4.10 5.00
C LEU A 58 2.96 3.38 4.52
N GLY A 59 3.87 3.00 5.42
CA GLY A 59 5.11 2.31 5.03
C GLY A 59 4.82 0.97 4.33
N LEU A 60 3.89 0.20 4.88
CA LEU A 60 3.50 -1.11 4.35
C LEU A 60 2.74 -1.01 3.02
N LEU A 61 1.93 0.04 2.86
CA LEU A 61 1.17 0.34 1.65
C LEU A 61 2.10 0.72 0.49
N VAL A 62 3.12 1.52 0.78
CA VAL A 62 4.14 1.92 -0.19
C VAL A 62 4.90 0.69 -0.70
N ASP A 63 5.35 -0.17 0.22
CA ASP A 63 6.09 -1.39 -0.12
C ASP A 63 5.28 -2.32 -1.03
N ASN A 64 4.00 -2.55 -0.71
CA ASN A 64 3.12 -3.39 -1.53
C ASN A 64 2.95 -2.83 -2.95
N GLY A 65 2.79 -1.52 -3.08
CA GLY A 65 2.67 -0.86 -4.39
C GLY A 65 3.96 -0.94 -5.21
N ILE A 66 5.12 -0.72 -4.57
CA ILE A 66 6.44 -0.77 -5.22
C ILE A 66 6.70 -2.16 -5.77
N VAL A 67 6.51 -3.21 -4.96
CA VAL A 67 6.77 -4.60 -5.36
C VAL A 67 5.93 -5.00 -6.58
N VAL A 68 4.66 -4.59 -6.65
CA VAL A 68 3.80 -4.87 -7.83
C VAL A 68 4.31 -4.13 -9.07
N VAL A 69 4.58 -2.82 -8.96
CA VAL A 69 5.03 -2.00 -10.10
C VAL A 69 6.36 -2.50 -10.64
N GLU A 70 7.31 -2.81 -9.75
CA GLU A 70 8.64 -3.30 -10.13
C GLU A 70 8.55 -4.66 -10.81
N ASN A 71 7.70 -5.56 -10.31
CA ASN A 71 7.54 -6.88 -10.93
C ASN A 71 6.87 -6.80 -12.31
N ILE A 72 5.87 -5.94 -12.47
CA ILE A 72 5.26 -5.68 -13.78
C ILE A 72 6.31 -5.11 -14.74
N TYR A 73 7.12 -4.15 -14.28
CA TYR A 73 8.19 -3.56 -15.09
C TYR A 73 9.26 -4.60 -15.49
N ARG A 74 9.59 -5.55 -14.60
CA ARG A 74 10.48 -6.67 -14.91
C ARG A 74 9.96 -7.51 -16.07
N TYR A 75 8.69 -7.93 -16.03
CA TYR A 75 8.08 -8.66 -17.15
C TYR A 75 8.00 -7.84 -18.44
N MET A 76 7.79 -6.52 -18.35
CA MET A 76 7.83 -5.67 -19.54
C MET A 76 9.22 -5.63 -20.19
N GLN A 77 10.31 -5.66 -19.40
CA GLN A 77 11.67 -5.74 -19.93
C GLN A 77 12.00 -7.11 -20.55
N GLU A 78 11.36 -8.18 -20.06
CA GLU A 78 11.46 -9.53 -20.63
C GLU A 78 10.70 -9.67 -21.98
N GLY A 79 10.04 -8.60 -22.45
CA GLY A 79 9.40 -8.55 -23.77
C GLY A 79 7.90 -8.89 -23.75
N TYR A 80 7.29 -9.05 -22.57
CA TYR A 80 5.84 -9.24 -22.48
C TYR A 80 5.07 -7.96 -22.81
N SER A 81 3.90 -8.13 -23.44
CA SER A 81 2.96 -7.02 -23.64
C SER A 81 2.54 -6.42 -22.30
N SER A 82 2.24 -5.12 -22.24
CA SER A 82 1.88 -4.43 -20.99
C SER A 82 0.72 -5.09 -20.24
N VAL A 83 -0.22 -5.71 -20.97
CA VAL A 83 -1.36 -6.45 -20.40
C VAL A 83 -0.90 -7.77 -19.78
N GLU A 84 -0.04 -8.50 -20.47
CA GLU A 84 0.44 -9.80 -19.99
C GLU A 84 1.43 -9.64 -18.84
N ALA A 85 2.30 -8.62 -18.91
CA ALA A 85 3.20 -8.23 -17.83
C ALA A 85 2.43 -7.78 -16.58
N ALA A 86 1.34 -7.02 -16.73
CA ALA A 86 0.49 -6.64 -15.60
C ALA A 86 -0.12 -7.86 -14.91
N LYS A 87 -0.61 -8.84 -15.69
CA LYS A 87 -1.25 -10.05 -15.16
C LYS A 87 -0.25 -11.00 -14.50
N LYS A 88 0.87 -11.31 -15.17
CA LYS A 88 1.93 -12.18 -14.63
C LYS A 88 2.67 -11.52 -13.47
N GLY A 89 3.03 -10.25 -13.62
CA GLY A 89 3.73 -9.47 -12.60
C GLY A 89 2.95 -9.37 -11.30
N THR A 90 1.65 -9.06 -11.37
CA THR A 90 0.79 -9.01 -10.18
C THR A 90 0.58 -10.40 -9.57
N GLY A 91 0.34 -11.42 -10.41
CA GLY A 91 0.07 -12.78 -9.95
C GLY A 91 1.23 -13.43 -9.19
N GLU A 92 2.47 -13.17 -9.61
CA GLU A 92 3.66 -13.73 -8.97
C GLU A 92 3.89 -13.15 -7.56
N VAL A 93 3.68 -11.85 -7.37
CA VAL A 93 3.93 -11.19 -6.08
C VAL A 93 2.74 -11.23 -5.13
N ALA A 94 1.53 -11.58 -5.61
CA ALA A 94 0.32 -11.58 -4.81
C ALA A 94 0.45 -12.43 -3.53
N VAL A 95 1.03 -13.63 -3.63
CA VAL A 95 1.22 -14.52 -2.48
C VAL A 95 2.18 -13.91 -1.45
N ALA A 96 3.28 -13.31 -1.90
CA ALA A 96 4.26 -12.68 -1.02
C ALA A 96 3.66 -11.47 -0.27
N ILE A 97 2.87 -10.64 -0.95
CA ILE A 97 2.22 -9.47 -0.36
C ILE A 97 1.15 -9.89 0.67
N ILE A 98 0.35 -10.92 0.35
CA ILE A 98 -0.64 -11.47 1.28
C ILE A 98 0.04 -12.04 2.52
N ALA A 99 1.12 -12.81 2.36
CA ALA A 99 1.87 -13.39 3.46
C ALA A 99 2.53 -12.32 4.35
N SER A 100 3.11 -11.28 3.75
CA SER A 100 3.66 -10.12 4.46
C SER A 100 2.59 -9.42 5.30
N THR A 101 1.45 -9.11 4.68
CA THR A 101 0.30 -8.48 5.35
C THR A 101 -0.20 -9.33 6.51
N ALA A 102 -0.39 -10.64 6.30
CA ALA A 102 -0.85 -11.56 7.35
C ALA A 102 0.13 -11.62 8.53
N THR A 103 1.44 -11.61 8.26
CA THR A 103 2.47 -11.61 9.31
C THR A 103 2.44 -10.33 10.12
N THR A 104 2.26 -9.17 9.47
CA THR A 104 2.08 -7.90 10.18
C THR A 104 0.84 -7.95 11.07
N LEU A 105 -0.30 -8.40 10.53
CA LEU A 105 -1.53 -8.52 11.32
C LEU A 105 -1.35 -9.44 12.52
N ALA A 106 -0.66 -10.57 12.36
CA ALA A 106 -0.36 -11.49 13.44
C ALA A 106 0.51 -10.85 14.54
N ALA A 107 1.45 -9.97 14.18
CA ALA A 107 2.29 -9.25 15.14
C ALA A 107 1.50 -8.22 15.98
N PHE A 108 0.46 -7.61 15.40
CA PHE A 108 -0.40 -6.64 16.10
C PHE A 108 -1.63 -7.28 16.76
N LEU A 109 -1.93 -8.54 16.46
CA LEU A 109 -3.06 -9.27 17.03
C LEU A 109 -3.06 -9.33 18.57
N PRO A 110 -1.93 -9.53 19.28
CA PRO A 110 -1.93 -9.56 20.74
C PRO A 110 -2.40 -8.25 21.38
N LEU A 111 -2.21 -7.11 20.71
CA LEU A 111 -2.64 -5.80 21.20
C LEU A 111 -4.16 -5.65 21.21
N ALA A 112 -4.87 -6.41 20.37
CA ALA A 112 -6.33 -6.43 20.37
C ALA A 112 -6.90 -7.12 21.62
N PHE A 113 -6.13 -8.00 22.27
CA PHE A 113 -6.57 -8.75 23.46
C PHE A 113 -6.09 -8.12 24.78
N TRP A 114 -5.49 -6.93 24.73
CA TRP A 114 -4.99 -6.26 25.92
C TRP A 114 -6.16 -5.77 26.80
N PRO A 115 -6.24 -6.17 28.09
CA PRO A 115 -7.34 -5.75 28.96
C PRO A 115 -7.15 -4.34 29.56
N GLY A 116 -8.25 -3.69 29.93
CA GLY A 116 -8.28 -2.40 30.62
C GLY A 116 -8.55 -1.20 29.71
N ILE A 117 -8.59 0.00 30.31
CA ILE A 117 -8.90 1.27 29.61
C ILE A 117 -7.90 1.51 28.47
N ILE A 118 -6.61 1.24 28.71
CA ILE A 118 -5.55 1.33 27.70
C ILE A 118 -5.79 0.33 26.56
N GLY A 119 -6.33 -0.85 26.85
CA GLY A 119 -6.69 -1.88 25.88
C GLY A 119 -7.76 -1.44 24.88
N SER A 120 -8.81 -0.76 25.35
CA SER A 120 -9.85 -0.19 24.47
C SER A 120 -9.31 0.87 23.51
N PHE A 121 -8.30 1.64 23.90
CA PHE A 121 -7.61 2.57 23.00
C PHE A 121 -6.65 1.83 22.05
N MET A 122 -5.94 0.81 22.54
CA MET A 122 -5.03 -0.02 21.76
C MET A 122 -5.74 -0.89 20.73
N PHE A 123 -7.01 -1.27 20.95
CA PHE A 123 -7.81 -2.07 20.02
C PHE A 123 -8.08 -1.35 18.69
N ALA A 124 -8.20 -0.01 18.71
CA ALA A 124 -8.36 0.79 17.50
C ALA A 124 -7.16 0.66 16.55
N LEU A 125 -5.97 0.35 17.08
CA LEU A 125 -4.72 0.26 16.33
C LEU A 125 -4.70 -0.92 15.33
N PRO A 126 -4.80 -2.19 15.78
CA PRO A 126 -4.83 -3.36 14.90
C PRO A 126 -6.09 -3.37 14.04
N PHE A 127 -7.24 -2.91 14.56
CA PHE A 127 -8.49 -2.89 13.80
C PHE A 127 -8.39 -1.98 12.56
N THR A 128 -7.85 -0.77 12.75
CA THR A 128 -7.61 0.17 11.64
C THR A 128 -6.56 -0.38 10.67
N LEU A 129 -5.48 -1.00 11.17
CA LEU A 129 -4.47 -1.61 10.32
C LEU A 129 -5.04 -2.72 9.44
N ILE A 130 -5.90 -3.59 9.96
CA ILE A 130 -6.57 -4.64 9.18
C ILE A 130 -7.35 -4.00 8.02
N ILE A 131 -8.19 -3.01 8.32
CA ILE A 131 -9.04 -2.38 7.31
C ILE A 131 -8.20 -1.67 6.23
N VAL A 132 -7.20 -0.89 6.65
CA VAL A 132 -6.37 -0.12 5.73
C VAL A 132 -5.46 -1.02 4.89
N LEU A 133 -4.86 -2.06 5.47
CA LEU A 133 -4.00 -2.99 4.73
C LEU A 133 -4.80 -3.88 3.77
N THR A 134 -5.97 -4.36 4.19
CA THR A 134 -6.87 -5.11 3.30
C THR A 134 -7.36 -4.22 2.14
N SER A 135 -7.74 -2.98 2.43
CA SER A 135 -8.08 -2.00 1.39
C SER A 135 -6.90 -1.76 0.44
N SER A 136 -5.70 -1.52 0.98
CA SER A 136 -4.47 -1.33 0.20
C SER A 136 -4.14 -2.53 -0.68
N LEU A 137 -4.34 -3.75 -0.19
CA LEU A 137 -4.13 -4.98 -0.97
C LEU A 137 -5.06 -5.01 -2.19
N VAL A 138 -6.33 -4.64 -2.01
CA VAL A 138 -7.29 -4.55 -3.11
C VAL A 138 -6.86 -3.47 -4.11
N VAL A 139 -6.43 -2.30 -3.64
CA VAL A 139 -5.93 -1.23 -4.51
C VAL A 139 -4.68 -1.67 -5.28
N ALA A 140 -3.72 -2.30 -4.60
CA ALA A 140 -2.47 -2.74 -5.20
C ALA A 140 -2.66 -3.88 -6.22
N LEU A 141 -3.54 -4.84 -5.95
CA LEU A 141 -3.75 -6.00 -6.84
C LEU A 141 -4.78 -5.74 -7.94
N VAL A 142 -5.71 -4.82 -7.75
CA VAL A 142 -6.78 -4.55 -8.73
C VAL A 142 -6.54 -3.23 -9.45
N PHE A 143 -6.34 -2.12 -8.72
CA PHE A 143 -6.27 -0.80 -9.34
C PHE A 143 -4.92 -0.52 -10.01
N ASN A 144 -3.79 -0.84 -9.38
CA ASN A 144 -2.48 -0.61 -9.98
C ASN A 144 -2.30 -1.29 -11.35
N PRO A 145 -2.59 -2.59 -11.53
CA PRO A 145 -2.46 -3.22 -12.85
C PRO A 145 -3.43 -2.65 -13.90
N ILE A 146 -4.63 -2.19 -13.51
CA ILE A 146 -5.56 -1.51 -14.43
C ILE A 146 -5.02 -0.13 -14.84
N PHE A 147 -4.43 0.61 -13.90
CA PHE A 147 -3.83 1.92 -14.18
C PHE A 147 -2.61 1.79 -15.10
N ILE A 148 -1.73 0.82 -14.82
CA ILE A 148 -0.55 0.53 -15.64
C ILE A 148 -0.97 0.10 -17.04
N ARG A 149 -1.97 -0.79 -17.15
CA ARG A 149 -2.57 -1.15 -18.44
C ARG A 149 -2.99 0.10 -19.21
N LYS A 150 -3.81 0.97 -18.63
CA LYS A 150 -4.38 2.11 -19.34
C LYS A 150 -3.35 3.18 -19.71
N VAL A 151 -2.28 3.34 -18.93
CA VAL A 151 -1.20 4.30 -19.22
C VAL A 151 -0.28 3.78 -20.34
N TYR A 152 -0.08 2.47 -20.46
CA TYR A 152 0.76 1.87 -21.50
C TYR A 152 0.02 1.45 -22.77
N GLU A 153 -1.31 1.24 -22.72
CA GLU A 153 -2.17 0.99 -23.89
C GLU A 153 -2.33 2.25 -24.77
N ASN A 154 -1.86 3.42 -24.30
CA ASN A 154 -1.89 4.71 -25.02
C ASN A 154 -0.51 5.12 -25.60
N ARG A 155 0.40 4.17 -25.81
CA ARG A 155 1.64 4.36 -26.58
C ARG A 155 1.87 3.23 -27.57
#